data_AF-A0A7D9JA90-F1
#
_entry.id   AF-A0A7D9JA90-F1
#
_cell.length_a   1.000
_cell.length_b   1.000
_cell.length_c   1.000
_cell.angle_alpha   90.00
_cell.angle_beta   90.00
_cell.angle_gamma   90.00
#
_symmetry.space_group_name_H-M   'P 1'
#
loop_
_entity.id
_entity.type
_entity.pdbx_description
1 polymer ?
#
loop_
_entity_poly.entity_id
_entity_poly.type
_entity_poly.pdbx_seq_one_letter_code
_entity_poly.pdbx_strand_id
1 'polypeptide(L)'
;MVKTVTCKLMDKKMNLGGPSETVCAKYQAGYTPESGVIKPLSLGHIELLKNSQAKSLIKIPELITFPCALGNDGTALKPAIEFDSRLKENVGLKIPVDINYLKANPSPSPDRLKENIVTEAIVSSLTSLDNFCSLPMAVDYVTQSGKTGETMTSMFEEHIKTLQLCESCQKRAPHQRHIITSQAINCCSFCDVCYQSKTVCEECSLQGQVSHVPSLRFCDSCHDNNSVCVRRVVMIVCSDCESGNKTAFEIIKAKLDAGNEDPELAFLSILPDCPHVGKSMKAAFSNWWLKCRNERINLAAIRTLRNRSDKATRDKFRKLIPKNDHVKNKDRQDPSAFTDELRNASYVCHTIIPELDKYSSDNQLGMYPSPISIAIPSYGWIAFLSYDVKSSMSTLFKARLHSPVDKISPIARNLKAKEIHCSDGIIFLVSHSGPIKAIEFIEGSISIKTITSKLRKKKDVIEQAEKLH
;
A
#
# COMPACT_ATOMS: atom_id res chain seq x y z
N MET A 1 26.23 -49.90 47.94
CA MET A 1 26.60 -50.16 46.53
C MET A 1 25.32 -50.39 45.74
N VAL A 2 24.73 -49.33 45.19
CA VAL A 2 23.57 -49.43 44.30
C VAL A 2 24.07 -48.97 42.94
N LYS A 3 24.22 -49.93 42.01
CA LYS A 3 24.55 -49.65 40.61
C LYS A 3 23.29 -49.12 39.94
N THR A 4 23.29 -47.84 39.58
CA THR A 4 22.31 -47.24 38.70
C THR A 4 22.45 -47.87 37.32
N VAL A 5 21.45 -48.63 36.88
CA VAL A 5 21.37 -49.15 35.51
C VAL A 5 20.95 -47.98 34.61
N THR A 6 21.89 -47.43 33.85
CA THR A 6 21.59 -46.51 32.75
C THR A 6 20.90 -47.28 31.63
N CYS A 7 19.59 -47.14 31.53
CA CYS A 7 18.83 -47.59 30.37
C CYS A 7 19.21 -46.71 29.17
N LYS A 8 20.02 -47.24 28.24
CA LYS A 8 20.22 -46.63 26.94
C LYS A 8 18.89 -46.69 26.19
N LEU A 9 18.17 -45.57 26.15
CA LEU A 9 17.20 -45.31 25.08
C LEU A 9 17.98 -45.33 23.77
N MET A 10 18.06 -46.49 23.12
CA MET A 10 18.38 -46.55 21.71
C MET A 10 17.28 -45.79 20.99
N ASP A 11 17.63 -44.66 20.39
CA ASP A 11 16.78 -43.94 19.44
C ASP A 11 16.36 -44.91 18.34
N LYS A 12 15.20 -45.56 18.51
CA LYS A 12 14.50 -46.23 17.43
C LYS A 12 14.07 -45.14 16.47
N LYS A 13 14.92 -44.83 15.48
CA LYS A 13 14.50 -44.05 14.30
C LYS A 13 13.27 -44.75 13.73
N MET A 14 12.10 -44.14 13.86
CA MET A 14 10.87 -44.61 13.23
C MET A 14 11.11 -44.71 11.73
N ASN A 15 11.18 -45.94 11.21
CA ASN A 15 11.26 -46.18 9.77
C ASN A 15 9.85 -46.02 9.19
N LEU A 16 9.49 -44.79 8.84
CA LEU A 16 8.18 -44.43 8.30
C LEU A 16 7.99 -44.83 6.82
N GLY A 17 8.94 -45.56 6.21
CA GLY A 17 8.82 -46.05 4.84
C GLY A 17 8.87 -44.96 3.75
N GLY A 18 9.26 -43.74 4.09
CA GLY A 18 9.42 -42.63 3.14
C GLY A 18 10.73 -42.72 2.33
N PRO A 19 10.81 -42.01 1.19
CA PRO A 19 12.05 -41.88 0.43
C PRO A 19 13.17 -41.29 1.29
N SER A 20 14.41 -41.73 1.04
CA SER A 20 15.58 -41.15 1.71
C SER A 20 15.76 -39.68 1.34
N GLU A 21 16.43 -38.92 2.20
CA GLU A 21 16.78 -37.51 1.94
C GLU A 21 17.50 -37.33 0.60
N THR A 22 18.41 -38.24 0.24
CA THR A 22 19.11 -38.22 -1.05
C THR A 22 18.16 -38.39 -2.24
N VAL A 23 17.17 -39.27 -2.12
CA VAL A 23 16.14 -39.45 -3.14
C VAL A 23 15.27 -38.19 -3.20
N CYS A 24 14.82 -37.66 -2.06
CA CYS A 24 14.07 -36.40 -2.03
C CYS A 24 14.84 -35.26 -2.69
N ALA A 25 16.12 -35.07 -2.37
CA ALA A 25 16.98 -34.04 -2.96
C ALA A 25 17.13 -34.21 -4.48
N LYS A 26 17.26 -35.45 -4.96
CA LYS A 26 17.34 -35.76 -6.39
C LYS A 26 16.04 -35.42 -7.15
N TYR A 27 14.90 -35.59 -6.51
CA TYR A 27 13.57 -35.35 -7.08
C TYR A 27 12.91 -34.07 -6.56
N GLN A 28 13.69 -33.14 -5.97
CA GLN A 28 13.17 -31.84 -5.55
C GLN A 28 12.58 -31.11 -6.75
N ALA A 29 11.43 -30.47 -6.54
CA ALA A 29 10.82 -29.59 -7.53
C ALA A 29 11.85 -28.57 -8.04
N GLY A 30 11.70 -28.16 -9.31
CA GLY A 30 12.51 -27.07 -9.85
C GLY A 30 12.23 -25.76 -9.11
N TYR A 31 13.26 -24.94 -8.95
CA TYR A 31 13.14 -23.52 -8.59
C TYR A 31 13.71 -22.67 -9.73
N THR A 32 13.48 -21.37 -9.67
CA THR A 32 14.00 -20.40 -10.62
C THR A 32 14.64 -19.22 -9.87
N PRO A 33 15.86 -18.79 -10.24
CA PRO A 33 16.41 -17.51 -9.81
C PRO A 33 15.98 -16.35 -10.72
N GLU A 34 15.27 -16.63 -11.82
CA GLU A 34 14.82 -15.63 -12.79
C GLU A 34 13.48 -15.02 -12.38
N SER A 35 13.33 -13.73 -12.64
CA SER A 35 12.09 -12.97 -12.53
C SER A 35 11.07 -13.37 -13.60
N GLY A 36 9.77 -13.37 -13.26
CA GLY A 36 8.65 -13.46 -14.19
C GLY A 36 7.61 -14.54 -13.84
N VAL A 37 6.74 -14.86 -14.81
CA VAL A 37 5.68 -15.86 -14.65
C VAL A 37 6.23 -17.28 -14.76
N ILE A 38 6.05 -18.06 -13.71
CA ILE A 38 6.52 -19.44 -13.59
C ILE A 38 5.58 -20.38 -14.34
N LYS A 39 6.02 -20.90 -15.49
CA LYS A 39 5.23 -21.71 -16.43
C LYS A 39 4.51 -22.89 -15.78
N PRO A 40 5.19 -23.77 -14.99
CA PRO A 40 4.51 -24.92 -14.38
C PRO A 40 3.40 -24.51 -13.42
N LEU A 41 3.61 -23.45 -12.62
CA LEU A 41 2.61 -22.97 -11.68
C LEU A 41 1.45 -22.31 -12.43
N SER A 42 1.76 -21.49 -13.44
CA SER A 42 0.76 -20.86 -14.31
C SER A 42 -0.18 -21.87 -14.98
N LEU A 43 0.38 -22.94 -15.57
CA LEU A 43 -0.40 -24.02 -16.16
C LEU A 43 -1.17 -24.82 -15.09
N GLY A 44 -0.54 -25.09 -13.94
CA GLY A 44 -1.17 -25.77 -12.81
C GLY A 44 -2.41 -25.02 -12.32
N HIS A 45 -2.38 -23.69 -12.27
CA HIS A 45 -3.54 -22.89 -11.89
C HIS A 45 -4.70 -22.99 -12.91
N ILE A 46 -4.41 -22.99 -14.22
CA ILE A 46 -5.46 -23.21 -15.24
C ILE A 46 -6.10 -24.60 -15.05
N GLU A 47 -5.28 -25.61 -14.80
CA GLU A 47 -5.79 -26.97 -14.57
C GLU A 47 -6.62 -27.07 -13.29
N LEU A 48 -6.22 -26.39 -12.22
CA LEU A 48 -7.04 -26.27 -11.00
C LEU A 48 -8.38 -25.60 -11.28
N LEU A 49 -8.41 -24.49 -12.03
CA LEU A 49 -9.65 -23.81 -12.40
C LEU A 49 -10.60 -24.72 -13.18
N LYS A 50 -10.09 -25.50 -14.16
CA LYS A 50 -10.90 -26.39 -14.98
C LYS A 50 -11.50 -27.56 -14.20
N ASN A 51 -10.74 -28.12 -13.27
CA ASN A 51 -11.12 -29.32 -12.52
C ASN A 51 -11.71 -29.02 -11.15
N SER A 52 -12.06 -27.76 -10.89
CA SER A 52 -12.65 -27.31 -9.65
C SER A 52 -14.07 -26.78 -9.84
N GLN A 53 -14.67 -26.27 -8.77
CA GLN A 53 -15.97 -25.59 -8.83
C GLN A 53 -15.83 -24.09 -9.15
N ALA A 54 -14.65 -23.64 -9.59
CA ALA A 54 -14.41 -22.26 -9.97
C ALA A 54 -15.38 -21.84 -11.08
N LYS A 55 -15.99 -20.66 -10.91
CA LYS A 55 -16.97 -20.12 -11.84
C LYS A 55 -16.26 -19.47 -13.02
N SER A 56 -16.60 -19.94 -14.23
CA SER A 56 -16.23 -19.28 -15.48
C SER A 56 -17.06 -18.01 -15.68
N LEU A 57 -16.43 -16.97 -16.22
CA LEU A 57 -17.11 -15.75 -16.68
C LEU A 57 -17.82 -15.98 -18.02
N ILE A 58 -17.16 -16.66 -18.95
CA ILE A 58 -17.71 -17.10 -20.24
C ILE A 58 -17.47 -18.60 -20.36
N LYS A 59 -18.50 -19.32 -20.80
CA LYS A 59 -18.42 -20.75 -21.12
C LYS A 59 -19.26 -21.05 -22.36
N ILE A 60 -18.59 -21.09 -23.50
CA ILE A 60 -19.12 -21.51 -24.81
C ILE A 60 -18.24 -22.66 -25.35
N PRO A 61 -18.66 -23.39 -26.39
CA PRO A 61 -17.90 -24.54 -26.89
C PRO A 61 -16.44 -24.22 -27.24
N GLU A 62 -16.16 -23.02 -27.75
CA GLU A 62 -14.86 -22.58 -28.24
C GLU A 62 -14.01 -21.85 -27.18
N LEU A 63 -14.63 -21.38 -26.08
CA LEU A 63 -14.00 -20.48 -25.12
C LEU A 63 -14.49 -20.72 -23.69
N ILE A 64 -13.52 -20.82 -22.78
CA ILE A 64 -13.75 -20.79 -21.34
C ILE A 64 -12.84 -19.71 -20.73
N THR A 65 -13.43 -18.73 -20.05
CA THR A 65 -12.68 -17.67 -19.35
C THR A 65 -12.95 -17.72 -17.86
N PHE A 66 -11.90 -17.54 -17.06
CA PHE A 66 -12.00 -17.46 -15.60
C PHE A 66 -11.58 -16.08 -15.11
N PRO A 67 -12.44 -15.36 -14.36
CA PRO A 67 -12.10 -14.05 -13.84
C PRO A 67 -11.21 -14.20 -12.60
N CYS A 68 -10.11 -13.45 -12.54
CA CYS A 68 -9.10 -13.55 -11.50
C CYS A 68 -8.67 -12.17 -10.96
N ALA A 69 -8.18 -12.16 -9.73
CA ALA A 69 -7.47 -11.07 -9.09
C ALA A 69 -5.98 -11.43 -8.93
N LEU A 70 -5.10 -10.51 -9.30
CA LEU A 70 -3.66 -10.60 -9.11
C LEU A 70 -3.28 -9.84 -7.84
N GLY A 71 -2.93 -10.58 -6.78
CA GLY A 71 -2.36 -10.03 -5.56
C GLY A 71 -0.84 -10.03 -5.61
N ASN A 72 -0.20 -8.97 -5.17
CA ASN A 72 1.26 -8.83 -5.17
C ASN A 72 1.74 -8.34 -3.80
N ASP A 73 2.71 -9.06 -3.22
CA ASP A 73 3.33 -8.68 -1.95
C ASP A 73 4.84 -8.99 -1.95
N GLY A 74 5.58 -8.17 -1.22
CA GLY A 74 7.03 -8.18 -1.14
C GLY A 74 7.55 -8.87 0.11
N THR A 75 8.47 -9.82 -0.03
CA THR A 75 9.17 -10.44 1.10
C THR A 75 10.63 -10.03 1.11
N ALA A 76 11.03 -9.30 2.15
CA ALA A 76 12.42 -8.92 2.35
C ALA A 76 13.32 -10.15 2.44
N LEU A 77 14.39 -10.15 1.67
CA LEU A 77 15.43 -11.17 1.67
C LEU A 77 16.67 -10.63 2.39
N LYS A 78 17.42 -11.54 3.03
CA LYS A 78 18.75 -11.19 3.53
C LYS A 78 19.65 -10.95 2.31
N PRO A 79 20.26 -9.77 2.14
CA PRO A 79 21.13 -9.51 1.00
C PRO A 79 22.37 -10.40 1.10
N ALA A 80 22.53 -11.32 0.15
CA ALA A 80 23.65 -12.25 0.08
C ALA A 80 23.86 -12.72 -1.36
N ILE A 81 25.09 -13.13 -1.65
CA ILE A 81 25.45 -13.82 -2.90
C ILE A 81 25.81 -15.24 -2.50
N GLU A 82 25.15 -16.22 -3.09
CA GLU A 82 25.38 -17.63 -2.81
C GLU A 82 25.71 -18.39 -4.09
N PHE A 83 26.62 -19.36 -4.00
CA PHE A 83 26.93 -20.21 -5.15
C PHE A 83 25.92 -21.35 -5.23
N ASP A 84 25.19 -21.39 -6.34
CA ASP A 84 24.25 -22.44 -6.65
C ASP A 84 24.97 -23.60 -7.34
N SER A 85 25.12 -24.70 -6.61
CA SER A 85 25.82 -25.89 -7.12
C SER A 85 25.07 -26.63 -8.23
N ARG A 86 23.74 -26.45 -8.36
CA ARG A 86 22.91 -27.08 -9.39
C ARG A 86 22.96 -26.27 -10.68
N LEU A 87 22.88 -24.95 -10.58
CA LEU A 87 22.93 -24.03 -11.72
C LEU A 87 24.37 -23.67 -12.14
N LYS A 88 25.35 -23.91 -11.27
CA LYS A 88 26.77 -23.57 -11.44
C LYS A 88 27.01 -22.07 -11.63
N GLU A 89 26.28 -21.25 -10.87
CA GLU A 89 26.35 -19.79 -10.92
C GLU A 89 26.18 -19.18 -9.53
N ASN A 90 26.49 -17.89 -9.40
CA ASN A 90 26.17 -17.15 -8.19
C ASN A 90 24.77 -16.53 -8.29
N VAL A 91 23.91 -16.84 -7.32
CA VAL A 91 22.55 -16.32 -7.18
C VAL A 91 22.49 -15.20 -6.13
N GLY A 92 21.40 -14.43 -6.12
CA GLY A 92 21.25 -13.26 -5.24
C GLY A 92 21.64 -11.93 -5.90
N LEU A 93 21.88 -11.94 -7.22
CA LEU A 93 22.14 -10.76 -8.04
C LEU A 93 21.13 -10.67 -9.18
N LYS A 94 20.78 -9.44 -9.58
CA LYS A 94 19.96 -9.18 -10.78
C LYS A 94 20.66 -9.55 -12.10
N ILE A 95 21.98 -9.62 -12.08
CA ILE A 95 22.80 -9.98 -13.24
C ILE A 95 23.22 -11.45 -13.13
N PRO A 96 23.23 -12.22 -14.23
CA PRO A 96 23.82 -13.55 -14.24
C PRO A 96 25.32 -13.50 -13.96
N VAL A 97 25.77 -14.18 -12.90
CA VAL A 97 27.19 -14.30 -12.55
C VAL A 97 27.61 -15.76 -12.62
N ASP A 98 27.80 -16.22 -13.84
CA ASP A 98 28.29 -17.56 -14.19
C ASP A 98 29.81 -17.59 -14.42
N ILE A 99 30.34 -18.74 -14.82
CA ILE A 99 31.77 -18.89 -15.11
C ILE A 99 32.24 -17.98 -16.27
N ASN A 100 31.36 -17.67 -17.23
CA ASN A 100 31.72 -16.83 -18.37
C ASN A 100 31.85 -15.37 -17.93
N TYR A 101 30.92 -14.89 -17.09
CA TYR A 101 31.00 -13.59 -16.46
C TYR A 101 32.31 -13.44 -15.68
N LEU A 102 32.66 -14.43 -14.84
CA LEU A 102 33.88 -14.38 -14.03
C LEU A 102 35.16 -14.38 -14.86
N LYS A 103 35.20 -15.13 -15.97
CA LYS A 103 36.33 -15.10 -16.91
C LYS A 103 36.47 -13.73 -17.60
N ALA A 104 35.36 -13.10 -17.95
CA ALA A 104 35.35 -11.76 -18.54
C ALA A 104 35.62 -10.65 -17.52
N ASN A 105 35.35 -10.90 -16.23
CA ASN A 105 35.49 -9.94 -15.14
C ASN A 105 36.29 -10.59 -13.98
N PRO A 106 37.61 -10.81 -14.13
CA PRO A 106 38.41 -11.52 -13.13
C PRO A 106 38.52 -10.78 -11.78
N SER A 107 38.25 -9.47 -11.77
CA SER A 107 38.14 -8.65 -10.55
C SER A 107 36.85 -7.82 -10.61
N PRO A 108 35.68 -8.40 -10.30
CA PRO A 108 34.40 -7.69 -10.42
C PRO A 108 34.34 -6.51 -9.45
N SER A 109 33.79 -5.38 -9.91
CA SER A 109 33.66 -4.19 -9.08
C SER A 109 32.72 -4.44 -7.89
N PRO A 110 33.16 -4.22 -6.63
CA PRO A 110 32.31 -4.37 -5.46
C PRO A 110 31.05 -3.50 -5.51
N ASP A 111 31.15 -2.29 -6.06
CA ASP A 111 30.01 -1.37 -6.14
C ASP A 111 28.97 -1.86 -7.13
N ARG A 112 29.42 -2.38 -8.28
CA ARG A 112 28.54 -3.03 -9.26
C ARG A 112 27.78 -4.22 -8.65
N LEU A 113 28.44 -5.02 -7.81
CA LEU A 113 27.78 -6.15 -7.14
C LEU A 113 26.76 -5.67 -6.10
N LYS A 114 27.10 -4.64 -5.31
CA LYS A 114 26.18 -4.04 -4.32
C LYS A 114 24.93 -3.44 -4.98
N GLU A 115 25.08 -2.76 -6.11
CA GLU A 115 23.94 -2.18 -6.84
C GLU A 115 22.97 -3.24 -7.39
N ASN A 116 23.47 -4.45 -7.64
CA ASN A 116 22.70 -5.54 -8.23
C ASN A 116 22.25 -6.58 -7.19
N ILE A 117 22.56 -6.40 -5.90
CA ILE A 117 22.18 -7.36 -4.87
C ILE A 117 20.67 -7.37 -4.66
N VAL A 118 20.10 -8.56 -4.73
CA VAL A 118 18.67 -8.76 -4.49
C VAL A 118 18.42 -8.62 -3.00
N THR A 119 17.44 -7.79 -2.65
CA THR A 119 17.04 -7.52 -1.26
C THR A 119 15.61 -7.95 -0.98
N GLU A 120 14.86 -8.35 -2.01
CA GLU A 120 13.45 -8.68 -1.88
C GLU A 120 12.99 -9.61 -2.99
N ALA A 121 12.07 -10.50 -2.65
CA ALA A 121 11.30 -11.28 -3.60
C ALA A 121 9.84 -10.82 -3.55
N ILE A 122 9.37 -10.27 -4.65
CA ILE A 122 7.98 -9.91 -4.86
C ILE A 122 7.26 -11.13 -5.43
N VAL A 123 6.17 -11.57 -4.82
CA VAL A 123 5.41 -12.72 -5.28
C VAL A 123 4.03 -12.26 -5.75
N SER A 124 3.70 -12.57 -7.00
CA SER A 124 2.35 -12.37 -7.52
C SER A 124 1.56 -13.66 -7.48
N SER A 125 0.47 -13.63 -6.71
CA SER A 125 -0.51 -14.71 -6.60
C SER A 125 -1.75 -14.38 -7.40
N LEU A 126 -2.27 -15.37 -8.10
CA LEU A 126 -3.50 -15.23 -8.85
C LEU A 126 -4.59 -16.02 -8.13
N THR A 127 -5.74 -15.36 -7.91
CA THR A 127 -6.89 -15.93 -7.21
C THR A 127 -8.13 -15.76 -8.07
N SER A 128 -8.95 -16.80 -8.24
CA SER A 128 -10.24 -16.66 -8.91
C SER A 128 -11.17 -15.70 -8.15
N LEU A 129 -12.02 -14.93 -8.84
CA LEU A 129 -12.86 -13.92 -8.16
C LEU A 129 -13.91 -14.51 -7.21
N ASP A 130 -14.25 -15.78 -7.37
CA ASP A 130 -15.08 -16.54 -6.43
C ASP A 130 -14.27 -17.14 -5.26
N ASN A 131 -12.98 -16.82 -5.17
CA ASN A 131 -12.04 -17.23 -4.13
C ASN A 131 -11.85 -18.75 -4.01
N PHE A 132 -12.14 -19.50 -5.07
CA PHE A 132 -12.04 -20.96 -5.07
C PHE A 132 -10.60 -21.46 -5.25
N CYS A 133 -9.87 -20.87 -6.21
CA CYS A 133 -8.50 -21.25 -6.54
C CYS A 133 -7.57 -20.08 -6.28
N SER A 134 -6.45 -20.30 -5.59
CA SER A 134 -5.37 -19.33 -5.43
C SER A 134 -4.03 -20.05 -5.52
N LEU A 135 -3.09 -19.50 -6.31
CA LEU A 135 -1.75 -20.04 -6.43
C LEU A 135 -0.73 -18.92 -6.72
N PRO A 136 0.49 -18.94 -6.15
CA PRO A 136 1.57 -18.03 -6.55
C PRO A 136 2.05 -18.39 -7.96
N MET A 137 2.05 -17.41 -8.87
CA MET A 137 2.30 -17.63 -10.30
C MET A 137 3.56 -16.95 -10.81
N ALA A 138 3.98 -15.86 -10.19
CA ALA A 138 5.13 -15.09 -10.64
C ALA A 138 5.96 -14.64 -9.45
N VAL A 139 7.24 -14.46 -9.70
CA VAL A 139 8.20 -13.95 -8.71
C VAL A 139 9.09 -12.92 -9.36
N ASP A 140 9.40 -11.85 -8.64
CA ASP A 140 10.36 -10.85 -9.04
C ASP A 140 11.39 -10.61 -7.96
N TYR A 141 12.65 -10.84 -8.30
CA TYR A 141 13.78 -10.59 -7.41
C TYR A 141 14.26 -9.16 -7.61
N VAL A 142 14.04 -8.26 -6.65
CA VAL A 142 14.34 -6.83 -6.82
C VAL A 142 15.42 -6.35 -5.85
N THR A 143 16.14 -5.32 -6.28
CA THR A 143 17.08 -4.57 -5.44
C THR A 143 16.32 -3.46 -4.71
N GLN A 144 16.95 -2.90 -3.67
CA GLN A 144 16.35 -1.81 -2.90
C GLN A 144 16.02 -0.57 -3.75
N SER A 145 16.87 -0.25 -4.73
CA SER A 145 16.68 0.89 -5.64
C SER A 145 15.79 0.57 -6.86
N GLY A 146 15.54 -0.72 -7.13
CA GLY A 146 14.85 -1.17 -8.34
C GLY A 146 13.32 -1.03 -8.30
N LYS A 147 12.72 -0.62 -7.18
CA LYS A 147 11.27 -0.48 -7.02
C LYS A 147 10.74 0.91 -7.39
N THR A 148 11.06 1.38 -8.59
CA THR A 148 10.49 2.64 -9.11
C THR A 148 9.06 2.41 -9.63
N GLY A 149 8.28 3.48 -9.76
CA GLY A 149 6.93 3.40 -10.30
C GLY A 149 6.89 2.79 -11.70
N GLU A 150 7.82 3.16 -12.57
CA GLU A 150 7.92 2.67 -13.94
C GLU A 150 8.26 1.18 -13.99
N THR A 151 9.24 0.73 -13.18
CA THR A 151 9.61 -0.68 -13.11
C THR A 151 8.45 -1.54 -12.61
N MET A 152 7.75 -1.07 -11.57
CA MET A 152 6.57 -1.76 -11.04
C MET A 152 5.41 -1.76 -12.06
N THR A 153 5.19 -0.66 -12.80
CA THR A 153 4.22 -0.62 -13.91
C THR A 153 4.54 -1.69 -14.95
N SER A 154 5.77 -1.74 -15.46
CA SER A 154 6.17 -2.72 -16.46
C SER A 154 5.99 -4.16 -15.97
N MET A 155 6.37 -4.43 -14.71
CA MET A 155 6.18 -5.74 -14.07
C MET A 155 4.70 -6.15 -14.06
N PHE A 156 3.80 -5.28 -13.58
CA PHE A 156 2.37 -5.58 -13.55
C PHE A 156 1.81 -5.83 -14.95
N GLU A 157 2.13 -4.97 -15.91
CA GLU A 157 1.66 -5.12 -17.30
C GLU A 157 2.15 -6.44 -17.92
N GLU A 158 3.43 -6.78 -17.75
CA GLU A 158 4.02 -8.01 -18.28
C GLU A 158 3.42 -9.26 -17.65
N HIS A 159 3.27 -9.27 -16.32
CA HIS A 159 2.63 -10.36 -15.60
C HIS A 159 1.19 -10.57 -16.06
N ILE A 160 0.40 -9.51 -16.16
CA ILE A 160 -1.00 -9.61 -16.59
C ILE A 160 -1.07 -10.18 -18.01
N LYS A 161 -0.35 -9.59 -18.97
CA LYS A 161 -0.35 -10.05 -20.36
C LYS A 161 0.05 -11.53 -20.46
N THR A 162 1.09 -11.94 -19.73
CA THR A 162 1.57 -13.32 -19.74
C THR A 162 0.57 -14.29 -19.09
N LEU A 163 -0.07 -13.90 -17.98
CA LEU A 163 -1.06 -14.73 -17.28
C LEU A 163 -2.36 -14.91 -18.07
N GLN A 164 -2.72 -13.94 -18.93
CA GLN A 164 -3.91 -13.98 -19.79
C GLN A 164 -3.74 -14.84 -21.05
N LEU A 165 -2.52 -15.24 -21.41
CA LEU A 165 -2.30 -16.22 -22.48
C LEU A 165 -3.10 -17.50 -22.21
N CYS A 166 -3.73 -18.06 -23.25
CA CYS A 166 -4.53 -19.28 -23.10
C CYS A 166 -3.66 -20.51 -22.80
N GLU A 167 -4.29 -21.56 -22.25
CA GLU A 167 -3.65 -22.81 -21.86
C GLU A 167 -2.79 -23.41 -23.00
N SER A 168 -3.36 -23.53 -24.20
CA SER A 168 -2.68 -24.10 -25.37
C SER A 168 -1.47 -23.28 -25.79
N CYS A 169 -1.57 -21.95 -25.76
CA CYS A 169 -0.45 -21.06 -26.06
C CYS A 169 0.62 -21.11 -24.98
N GLN A 170 0.25 -21.15 -23.70
CA GLN A 170 1.22 -21.30 -22.61
C GLN A 170 1.95 -22.65 -22.66
N LYS A 171 1.28 -23.74 -23.04
CA LYS A 171 1.93 -25.05 -23.22
C LYS A 171 3.04 -24.99 -24.28
N ARG A 172 2.80 -24.31 -25.40
CA ARG A 172 3.78 -24.13 -26.49
C ARG A 172 4.81 -23.04 -26.22
N ALA A 173 4.54 -22.14 -25.29
CA ALA A 173 5.43 -21.04 -24.97
C ALA A 173 6.85 -21.52 -24.64
N PRO A 174 7.89 -20.95 -25.25
CA PRO A 174 9.25 -21.16 -24.77
C PRO A 174 9.35 -20.66 -23.32
N HIS A 175 10.25 -21.27 -22.58
CA HIS A 175 10.55 -20.84 -21.23
C HIS A 175 12.05 -20.97 -20.96
N GLN A 176 12.58 -20.03 -20.19
CA GLN A 176 13.94 -20.09 -19.67
C GLN A 176 13.87 -20.27 -18.17
N ARG A 177 14.52 -21.32 -17.65
CA ARG A 177 14.53 -21.61 -16.20
C ARG A 177 13.13 -21.57 -15.58
N HIS A 178 12.16 -22.15 -16.28
CA HIS A 178 10.73 -22.17 -15.93
C HIS A 178 9.95 -20.85 -16.09
N ILE A 179 10.57 -19.72 -16.45
CA ILE A 179 9.87 -18.47 -16.73
C ILE A 179 9.36 -18.44 -18.16
N ILE A 180 8.07 -18.12 -18.35
CA ILE A 180 7.46 -17.96 -19.68
C ILE A 180 8.10 -16.77 -20.39
N THR A 181 8.60 -16.97 -21.60
CA THR A 181 9.11 -15.89 -22.47
C THR A 181 8.05 -15.54 -23.52
N SER A 182 7.44 -14.36 -23.40
CA SER A 182 6.28 -13.93 -24.20
C SER A 182 6.59 -13.59 -25.67
N GLN A 183 7.85 -13.31 -26.00
CA GLN A 183 8.28 -12.74 -27.29
C GLN A 183 8.01 -13.61 -28.54
N ALA A 184 7.62 -14.88 -28.38
CA ALA A 184 7.42 -15.82 -29.50
C ALA A 184 6.02 -16.45 -29.55
N ILE A 185 5.05 -15.96 -28.78
CA ILE A 185 3.75 -16.61 -28.62
C ILE A 185 2.66 -15.86 -29.40
N ASN A 186 2.18 -16.45 -30.50
CA ASN A 186 1.00 -15.93 -31.20
C ASN A 186 -0.29 -16.35 -30.47
N CYS A 187 -0.67 -15.62 -29.41
CA CYS A 187 -1.97 -15.74 -28.73
C CYS A 187 -2.85 -14.51 -29.02
N CYS A 188 -2.87 -14.06 -30.28
CA CYS A 188 -3.65 -12.90 -30.68
C CYS A 188 -5.16 -13.19 -30.61
N SER A 189 -5.91 -12.27 -30.02
CA SER A 189 -7.37 -12.26 -30.01
C SER A 189 -7.94 -10.84 -30.20
N PHE A 190 -7.12 -9.91 -30.69
CA PHE A 190 -7.46 -8.51 -30.88
C PHE A 190 -8.12 -8.29 -32.25
N CYS A 191 -9.17 -7.46 -32.27
CA CYS A 191 -9.77 -6.96 -33.50
C CYS A 191 -10.03 -5.47 -33.31
N ASP A 192 -9.39 -4.63 -34.13
CA ASP A 192 -9.49 -3.18 -34.01
C ASP A 192 -10.93 -2.69 -34.18
N VAL A 193 -11.65 -3.19 -35.20
CA VAL A 193 -13.06 -2.83 -35.44
C VAL A 193 -13.92 -3.08 -34.22
N CYS A 194 -13.79 -4.28 -33.60
CA CYS A 194 -14.54 -4.60 -32.40
C CYS A 194 -14.15 -3.69 -31.23
N TYR A 195 -12.86 -3.47 -31.04
CA TYR A 195 -12.34 -2.71 -29.90
C TYR A 195 -12.74 -1.23 -29.94
N GLN A 196 -12.75 -0.63 -31.14
CA GLN A 196 -13.17 0.76 -31.35
C GLN A 196 -14.69 0.91 -31.26
N SER A 197 -15.46 -0.01 -31.86
CA SER A 197 -16.93 0.06 -31.83
C SER A 197 -17.54 -0.34 -30.49
N LYS A 198 -16.75 -0.94 -29.59
CA LYS A 198 -17.19 -1.57 -28.33
C LYS A 198 -18.30 -2.62 -28.54
N THR A 199 -18.31 -3.24 -29.71
CA THR A 199 -19.26 -4.28 -30.12
C THR A 199 -18.54 -5.37 -30.93
N VAL A 200 -19.15 -6.54 -31.10
CA VAL A 200 -18.58 -7.59 -31.97
C VAL A 200 -18.96 -7.27 -33.41
N CYS A 201 -17.98 -7.15 -34.30
CA CYS A 201 -18.24 -6.92 -35.73
C CYS A 201 -18.82 -8.19 -36.40
N GLU A 202 -19.41 -8.04 -37.58
CA GLU A 202 -20.08 -9.13 -38.30
C GLU A 202 -19.13 -10.32 -38.58
N GLU A 203 -17.91 -10.05 -39.03
CA GLU A 203 -16.90 -11.09 -39.30
C GLU A 203 -16.55 -11.90 -38.03
N CYS A 204 -16.29 -11.21 -36.91
CA CYS A 204 -15.99 -11.86 -35.64
C CYS A 204 -17.20 -12.62 -35.10
N SER A 205 -18.41 -12.10 -35.31
CA SER A 205 -19.67 -12.75 -34.93
C SER A 205 -19.87 -14.06 -35.69
N LEU A 206 -19.61 -14.06 -37.01
CA LEU A 206 -19.65 -15.27 -37.85
C LEU A 206 -18.63 -16.33 -37.42
N GLN A 207 -17.49 -15.90 -36.88
CA GLN A 207 -16.48 -16.81 -36.31
C GLN A 207 -16.85 -17.34 -34.92
N GLY A 208 -17.92 -16.82 -34.29
CA GLY A 208 -18.37 -17.21 -32.95
C GLY A 208 -17.75 -16.41 -31.80
N GLN A 209 -17.07 -15.28 -32.06
CA GLN A 209 -16.57 -14.41 -31.00
C GLN A 209 -17.73 -13.75 -30.26
N VAL A 210 -17.61 -13.62 -28.93
CA VAL A 210 -18.69 -13.13 -28.06
C VAL A 210 -18.38 -11.81 -27.36
N SER A 211 -17.19 -11.25 -27.56
CA SER A 211 -16.76 -10.02 -26.89
C SER A 211 -15.91 -9.15 -27.79
N HIS A 212 -15.97 -7.84 -27.55
CA HIS A 212 -15.05 -6.87 -28.15
C HIS A 212 -13.73 -6.75 -27.36
N VAL A 213 -13.68 -7.28 -26.13
CA VAL A 213 -12.50 -7.21 -25.26
C VAL A 213 -11.58 -8.41 -25.56
N PRO A 214 -10.28 -8.20 -25.89
CA PRO A 214 -9.35 -9.27 -26.28
C PRO A 214 -9.23 -10.41 -25.28
N SER A 215 -9.14 -10.11 -23.98
CA SER A 215 -9.02 -11.12 -22.93
C SER A 215 -10.28 -12.01 -22.79
N LEU A 216 -11.41 -11.59 -23.35
CA LEU A 216 -12.69 -12.30 -23.37
C LEU A 216 -13.00 -12.99 -24.71
N ARG A 217 -12.00 -13.13 -25.58
CA ARG A 217 -12.09 -13.76 -26.90
C ARG A 217 -11.25 -15.04 -26.95
N PHE A 218 -11.58 -15.98 -27.83
CA PHE A 218 -10.64 -17.05 -28.16
C PHE A 218 -9.55 -16.50 -29.10
N CYS A 219 -8.33 -17.03 -29.00
CA CYS A 219 -7.23 -16.60 -29.90
C CYS A 219 -7.25 -17.34 -31.23
N ASP A 220 -6.68 -16.69 -32.24
CA ASP A 220 -6.55 -17.18 -33.61
C ASP A 220 -5.92 -18.58 -33.63
N SER A 221 -4.84 -18.77 -32.87
CA SER A 221 -4.19 -20.09 -32.78
C SER A 221 -5.08 -21.20 -32.22
N CYS A 222 -6.03 -20.90 -31.33
CA CYS A 222 -6.96 -21.92 -30.85
C CYS A 222 -8.06 -22.20 -31.86
N HIS A 223 -8.52 -21.15 -32.56
CA HIS A 223 -9.49 -21.23 -33.64
C HIS A 223 -8.96 -22.07 -34.81
N ASP A 224 -7.76 -21.75 -35.31
CA ASP A 224 -7.11 -22.45 -36.42
C ASP A 224 -6.89 -23.95 -36.14
N ASN A 225 -6.64 -24.29 -34.88
CA ASN A 225 -6.44 -25.67 -34.42
C ASN A 225 -7.74 -26.36 -33.98
N ASN A 226 -8.91 -25.72 -34.15
CA ASN A 226 -10.22 -26.20 -33.72
C ASN A 226 -10.21 -26.72 -32.26
N SER A 227 -9.62 -25.94 -31.36
CA SER A 227 -9.40 -26.30 -29.95
C SER A 227 -10.08 -25.31 -29.02
N VAL A 228 -10.57 -25.81 -27.88
CA VAL A 228 -11.17 -24.95 -26.86
C VAL A 228 -10.11 -24.02 -26.27
N CYS A 229 -10.34 -22.71 -26.37
CA CYS A 229 -9.48 -21.71 -25.77
C CYS A 229 -9.83 -21.54 -24.29
N VAL A 230 -9.00 -22.06 -23.39
CA VAL A 230 -9.14 -21.83 -21.95
C VAL A 230 -8.18 -20.75 -21.50
N ARG A 231 -8.68 -19.66 -20.91
CA ARG A 231 -7.84 -18.54 -20.45
C ARG A 231 -8.35 -17.92 -19.16
N ARG A 232 -7.50 -17.09 -18.57
CA ARG A 232 -7.81 -16.30 -17.38
C ARG A 232 -7.90 -14.84 -17.78
N VAL A 233 -8.69 -14.08 -17.04
CA VAL A 233 -8.84 -12.65 -17.22
C VAL A 233 -8.46 -11.99 -15.92
N VAL A 234 -7.40 -11.18 -15.91
CA VAL A 234 -7.00 -10.46 -14.70
C VAL A 234 -7.83 -9.20 -14.62
N MET A 235 -8.86 -9.24 -13.78
CA MET A 235 -9.81 -8.14 -13.62
C MET A 235 -9.38 -7.17 -12.53
N ILE A 236 -8.60 -7.64 -11.56
CA ILE A 236 -8.20 -6.84 -10.41
C ILE A 236 -6.69 -7.03 -10.23
N VAL A 237 -5.97 -5.93 -10.03
CA VAL A 237 -4.64 -5.95 -9.44
C VAL A 237 -4.72 -5.33 -8.04
N CYS A 238 -4.11 -6.01 -7.07
CA CYS A 238 -4.07 -5.62 -5.68
C CYS A 238 -2.63 -5.71 -5.15
N SER A 239 -2.16 -4.66 -4.49
CA SER A 239 -0.85 -4.63 -3.87
C SER A 239 -0.86 -3.68 -2.67
N ASP A 240 0.23 -3.67 -1.92
CA ASP A 240 0.44 -2.74 -0.83
C ASP A 240 0.54 -1.28 -1.32
N CYS A 241 0.62 -0.35 -0.37
CA CYS A 241 0.71 1.07 -0.66
C CYS A 241 2.16 1.60 -0.59
N GLU A 242 3.17 0.76 -0.84
CA GLU A 242 4.55 1.23 -0.96
C GLU A 242 4.66 2.24 -2.12
N SER A 243 5.63 3.17 -2.05
CA SER A 243 5.76 4.25 -3.02
C SER A 243 5.84 3.78 -4.48
N GLY A 244 6.59 2.70 -4.75
CA GLY A 244 6.70 2.13 -6.10
C GLY A 244 5.36 1.62 -6.63
N ASN A 245 4.67 0.79 -5.84
CA ASN A 245 3.35 0.26 -6.19
C ASN A 245 2.30 1.35 -6.34
N LYS A 246 2.30 2.34 -5.44
CA LYS A 246 1.41 3.49 -5.52
C LYS A 246 1.60 4.26 -6.82
N THR A 247 2.83 4.62 -7.18
CA THR A 247 3.10 5.35 -8.42
C THR A 247 2.75 4.49 -9.64
N ALA A 248 3.02 3.18 -9.61
CA ALA A 248 2.62 2.28 -10.68
C ALA A 248 1.10 2.26 -10.88
N PHE A 249 0.34 2.20 -9.78
CA PHE A 249 -1.12 2.24 -9.80
C PHE A 249 -1.65 3.57 -10.33
N GLU A 250 -1.04 4.69 -9.97
CA GLU A 250 -1.38 6.02 -10.52
C GLU A 250 -1.12 6.08 -12.04
N ILE A 251 0.02 5.54 -12.52
CA ILE A 251 0.36 5.48 -13.95
C ILE A 251 -0.65 4.62 -14.72
N ILE A 252 -0.90 3.39 -14.27
CA ILE A 252 -1.80 2.46 -14.97
C ILE A 252 -3.22 3.02 -14.95
N LYS A 253 -3.68 3.58 -13.82
CA LYS A 253 -5.00 4.21 -13.74
C LYS A 253 -5.13 5.40 -14.70
N ALA A 254 -4.11 6.25 -14.79
CA ALA A 254 -4.12 7.37 -15.73
C ALA A 254 -4.20 6.89 -17.19
N LYS A 255 -3.54 5.78 -17.55
CA LYS A 255 -3.66 5.17 -18.90
C LYS A 255 -5.09 4.68 -19.17
N LEU A 256 -5.68 3.96 -18.21
CA LEU A 256 -7.06 3.44 -18.31
C LEU A 256 -8.09 4.57 -18.42
N ASP A 257 -7.98 5.60 -17.57
CA ASP A 257 -8.91 6.73 -17.57
C ASP A 257 -8.79 7.57 -18.87
N ALA A 258 -7.61 7.58 -19.50
CA ALA A 258 -7.37 8.28 -20.77
C ALA A 258 -7.76 7.46 -22.02
N GLY A 259 -8.11 6.18 -21.90
CA GLY A 259 -8.36 5.30 -23.05
C GLY A 259 -7.10 4.94 -23.85
N ASN A 260 -5.92 5.12 -23.25
CA ASN A 260 -4.61 4.86 -23.86
C ASN A 260 -3.96 3.58 -23.30
N GLU A 261 -4.75 2.70 -22.70
CA GLU A 261 -4.31 1.41 -22.21
C GLU A 261 -3.96 0.44 -23.33
N ASP A 262 -3.11 -0.53 -23.00
CA ASP A 262 -3.01 -1.74 -23.82
C ASP A 262 -4.37 -2.47 -23.81
N PRO A 263 -4.94 -2.85 -24.97
CA PRO A 263 -6.22 -3.55 -25.05
C PRO A 263 -6.33 -4.82 -24.18
N GLU A 264 -5.21 -5.48 -23.88
CA GLU A 264 -5.18 -6.63 -22.96
C GLU A 264 -5.51 -6.25 -21.50
N LEU A 265 -5.37 -4.97 -21.14
CA LEU A 265 -5.63 -4.42 -19.81
C LEU A 265 -7.00 -3.72 -19.71
N ALA A 266 -7.79 -3.71 -20.79
CA ALA A 266 -9.05 -2.96 -20.86
C ALA A 266 -10.09 -3.35 -19.79
N PHE A 267 -9.97 -4.54 -19.19
CA PHE A 267 -10.87 -5.04 -18.14
C PHE A 267 -10.28 -4.95 -16.72
N LEU A 268 -9.14 -4.29 -16.56
CA LEU A 268 -8.40 -4.20 -15.31
C LEU A 268 -8.95 -3.10 -14.40
N SER A 269 -9.11 -3.42 -13.13
CA SER A 269 -9.33 -2.49 -12.03
C SER A 269 -8.16 -2.56 -11.04
N ILE A 270 -7.81 -1.42 -10.47
CA ILE A 270 -6.69 -1.31 -9.53
C ILE A 270 -7.24 -1.03 -8.13
N LEU A 271 -6.88 -1.87 -7.16
CA LEU A 271 -7.32 -1.73 -5.78
C LEU A 271 -6.12 -1.75 -4.82
N PRO A 272 -6.07 -0.88 -3.81
CA PRO A 272 -5.08 -1.02 -2.75
C PRO A 272 -5.45 -2.19 -1.82
N ASP A 273 -4.45 -2.83 -1.22
CA ASP A 273 -4.70 -3.88 -0.26
C ASP A 273 -5.43 -3.35 0.98
N CYS A 274 -6.64 -3.85 1.21
CA CYS A 274 -7.57 -3.33 2.21
C CYS A 274 -7.00 -3.41 3.65
N PRO A 275 -6.41 -4.54 4.10
CA PRO A 275 -5.67 -4.60 5.36
C PRO A 275 -4.58 -3.53 5.49
N HIS A 276 -3.79 -3.26 4.44
CA HIS A 276 -2.77 -2.19 4.47
C HIS A 276 -3.38 -0.79 4.62
N VAL A 277 -4.50 -0.51 3.94
CA VAL A 277 -5.26 0.73 4.13
C VAL A 277 -5.76 0.83 5.57
N GLY A 278 -6.36 -0.23 6.12
CA GLY A 278 -6.82 -0.28 7.50
C GLY A 278 -5.71 -0.05 8.53
N LYS A 279 -4.55 -0.70 8.35
CA LYS A 279 -3.34 -0.50 9.18
C LYS A 279 -2.87 0.96 9.12
N SER A 280 -2.87 1.56 7.93
CA SER A 280 -2.50 2.97 7.74
C SER A 280 -3.48 3.92 8.42
N MET A 281 -4.79 3.68 8.30
CA MET A 281 -5.83 4.45 8.99
C MET A 281 -5.73 4.31 10.51
N LYS A 282 -5.49 3.10 11.04
CA LYS A 282 -5.29 2.84 12.48
C LYS A 282 -4.07 3.58 13.02
N ALA A 283 -2.96 3.58 12.28
CA ALA A 283 -1.77 4.35 12.62
C ALA A 283 -2.06 5.87 12.59
N ALA A 284 -2.77 6.34 11.57
CA ALA A 284 -3.17 7.74 11.45
C ALA A 284 -4.08 8.17 12.61
N PHE A 285 -5.10 7.37 12.94
CA PHE A 285 -6.02 7.59 14.06
C PHE A 285 -5.32 7.60 15.42
N SER A 286 -4.23 6.84 15.56
CA SER A 286 -3.44 6.78 16.79
C SER A 286 -2.53 8.01 16.97
N ASN A 287 -1.99 8.54 15.86
CA ASN A 287 -0.94 9.56 15.88
C ASN A 287 -1.44 10.96 15.55
N TRP A 288 -2.57 11.11 14.87
CA TRP A 288 -3.06 12.38 14.35
C TRP A 288 -4.51 12.65 14.75
N TRP A 289 -4.86 13.91 14.98
CA TRP A 289 -6.25 14.33 15.14
C TRP A 289 -6.92 14.47 13.76
N LEU A 290 -7.52 13.38 13.30
CA LEU A 290 -8.18 13.28 12.01
C LEU A 290 -9.46 14.12 11.99
N LYS A 291 -9.72 14.83 10.89
CA LYS A 291 -10.99 15.53 10.67
C LYS A 291 -11.97 14.57 10.00
N CYS A 292 -13.07 14.26 10.68
CA CYS A 292 -14.18 13.49 10.14
C CYS A 292 -15.42 14.39 10.14
N ARG A 293 -15.85 14.82 8.95
CA ARG A 293 -16.88 15.87 8.78
C ARG A 293 -16.47 17.14 9.52
N ASN A 294 -17.27 17.62 10.48
CA ASN A 294 -16.98 18.82 11.28
C ASN A 294 -16.32 18.49 12.62
N GLU A 295 -16.00 17.22 12.88
CA GLU A 295 -15.45 16.77 14.15
C GLU A 295 -14.00 16.30 14.00
N ARG A 296 -13.30 16.22 15.14
CA ARG A 296 -11.96 15.68 15.22
C ARG A 296 -11.95 14.41 16.04
N ILE A 297 -11.31 13.37 15.50
CA ILE A 297 -11.20 12.08 16.15
C ILE A 297 -9.72 11.70 16.31
N ASN A 298 -9.40 11.07 17.44
CA ASN A 298 -8.10 10.49 17.73
C ASN A 298 -8.28 9.39 18.77
N LEU A 299 -7.36 8.44 18.82
CA LEU A 299 -7.32 7.40 19.84
C LEU A 299 -7.35 7.96 21.28
N ALA A 300 -6.80 9.17 21.49
CA ALA A 300 -6.81 9.87 22.77
C ALA A 300 -8.24 10.19 23.29
N ALA A 301 -9.22 10.42 22.41
CA ALA A 301 -10.62 10.55 22.82
C ALA A 301 -11.14 9.23 23.42
N ILE A 302 -10.78 8.09 22.83
CA ILE A 302 -11.13 6.78 23.38
C ILE A 302 -10.38 6.52 24.70
N ARG A 303 -9.15 7.06 24.88
CA ARG A 303 -8.46 7.02 26.18
C ARG A 303 -9.22 7.79 27.26
N THR A 304 -9.79 8.96 26.93
CA THR A 304 -10.65 9.68 27.88
C THR A 304 -11.82 8.81 28.32
N LEU A 305 -12.48 8.12 27.39
CA LEU A 305 -13.56 7.19 27.72
C LEU A 305 -13.07 6.01 28.58
N ARG A 306 -11.90 5.45 28.30
CA ARG A 306 -11.33 4.34 29.08
C ARG A 306 -10.95 4.72 30.52
N ASN A 307 -10.46 5.95 30.72
CA ASN A 307 -9.80 6.35 31.97
C ASN A 307 -10.63 7.33 32.82
N ARG A 308 -11.42 8.21 32.18
CA ARG A 308 -12.02 9.40 32.81
C ARG A 308 -13.56 9.46 32.68
N SER A 309 -14.23 8.48 32.08
CA SER A 309 -15.70 8.43 32.03
C SER A 309 -16.33 7.79 33.28
N ASP A 310 -17.65 7.59 33.25
CA ASP A 310 -18.37 6.77 34.22
C ASP A 310 -17.88 5.30 34.23
N LYS A 311 -18.18 4.59 35.32
CA LYS A 311 -17.70 3.22 35.56
C LYS A 311 -18.11 2.24 34.46
N ALA A 312 -19.36 2.30 33.97
CA ALA A 312 -19.85 1.35 32.98
C ALA A 312 -19.11 1.54 31.64
N THR A 313 -18.94 2.78 31.22
CA THR A 313 -18.16 3.13 30.02
C THR A 313 -16.69 2.73 30.17
N ARG A 314 -16.06 3.00 31.32
CA ARG A 314 -14.66 2.61 31.58
C ARG A 314 -14.46 1.10 31.48
N ASP A 315 -15.32 0.31 32.13
CA ASP A 315 -15.18 -1.14 32.15
C ASP A 315 -15.39 -1.76 30.76
N LYS A 316 -16.26 -1.15 29.93
CA LYS A 316 -16.43 -1.50 28.52
C LYS A 316 -15.17 -1.20 27.71
N PHE A 317 -14.65 0.03 27.76
CA PHE A 317 -13.48 0.44 26.96
C PHE A 317 -12.16 -0.17 27.44
N ARG A 318 -12.05 -0.59 28.71
CA ARG A 318 -10.89 -1.34 29.22
C ARG A 318 -10.77 -2.75 28.64
N LYS A 319 -11.88 -3.36 28.24
CA LYS A 319 -11.89 -4.66 27.55
C LYS A 319 -11.49 -4.52 26.08
N LEU A 320 -11.83 -3.40 25.45
CA LEU A 320 -11.58 -3.13 24.04
C LEU A 320 -10.15 -2.63 23.79
N ILE A 321 -9.60 -1.77 24.65
CA ILE A 321 -8.29 -1.16 24.44
C ILE A 321 -7.26 -1.77 25.41
N PRO A 322 -6.16 -2.37 24.89
CA PRO A 322 -5.06 -2.85 25.71
C PRO A 322 -4.50 -1.78 26.65
N LYS A 323 -3.96 -2.21 27.79
CA LYS A 323 -3.40 -1.29 28.80
C LYS A 323 -2.22 -0.45 28.29
N ASN A 324 -1.58 -0.88 27.20
CA ASN A 324 -0.46 -0.17 26.59
C ASN A 324 -1.01 0.86 25.60
N ASP A 325 -0.75 2.13 25.90
CA ASP A 325 -1.36 3.31 25.28
C ASP A 325 -0.87 3.60 23.84
N HIS A 326 -0.24 2.63 23.20
CA HIS A 326 0.30 2.70 21.84
C HIS A 326 0.01 1.40 21.12
N VAL A 327 -0.23 1.46 19.82
CA VAL A 327 0.07 0.33 18.93
C VAL A 327 1.58 0.10 19.08
N LYS A 328 2.00 -0.93 19.83
CA LYS A 328 3.43 -1.24 19.93
C LYS A 328 3.94 -1.49 18.51
N ASN A 329 5.21 -1.19 18.22
CA ASN A 329 5.77 -1.49 16.89
C ASN A 329 5.54 -2.94 16.47
N LYS A 330 5.56 -3.88 17.43
CA LYS A 330 5.24 -5.30 17.20
C LYS A 330 3.75 -5.57 16.86
N ASP A 331 2.83 -4.72 17.29
CA ASP A 331 1.38 -4.88 17.14
C ASP A 331 0.84 -4.03 15.95
N ARG A 332 1.72 -3.30 15.23
CA ARG A 332 1.37 -2.46 14.06
C ARG A 332 0.82 -3.25 12.88
N GLN A 333 1.12 -4.55 12.81
CA GLN A 333 0.67 -5.43 11.75
C GLN A 333 -0.74 -6.03 11.98
N ASP A 334 -1.37 -5.78 13.13
CA ASP A 334 -2.71 -6.30 13.42
C ASP A 334 -3.82 -5.42 12.80
N PRO A 335 -4.60 -5.95 11.83
CA PRO A 335 -5.64 -5.20 11.12
C PRO A 335 -6.94 -5.01 11.93
N SER A 336 -7.05 -5.54 13.15
CA SER A 336 -8.26 -5.39 13.97
C SER A 336 -8.62 -3.91 14.21
N ALA A 337 -9.86 -3.54 13.88
CA ALA A 337 -10.42 -2.20 13.99
C ALA A 337 -11.53 -2.11 15.06
N PHE A 338 -11.75 -0.91 15.62
CA PHE A 338 -12.73 -0.62 16.65
C PHE A 338 -13.89 0.18 16.05
N THR A 339 -15.14 -0.32 16.07
CA THR A 339 -16.22 0.44 15.38
C THR A 339 -17.60 0.45 16.04
N ASP A 340 -18.04 -0.57 16.78
CA ASP A 340 -19.46 -0.61 17.15
C ASP A 340 -19.80 0.10 18.47
N GLU A 341 -18.83 0.22 19.37
CA GLU A 341 -19.09 0.69 20.73
C GLU A 341 -19.11 2.21 20.92
N LEU A 342 -18.59 2.96 19.95
CA LEU A 342 -18.56 4.43 19.96
C LEU A 342 -19.91 5.08 19.62
N ARG A 343 -20.86 4.33 19.05
CA ARG A 343 -22.18 4.84 18.66
C ARG A 343 -23.03 5.38 19.83
N ASN A 344 -22.70 4.99 21.06
CA ASN A 344 -23.48 5.32 22.25
C ASN A 344 -22.91 6.49 23.07
N ALA A 345 -21.77 7.07 22.68
CA ALA A 345 -21.19 8.23 23.36
C ALA A 345 -21.71 9.52 22.70
N SER A 346 -22.34 10.41 23.47
CA SER A 346 -22.90 11.67 22.95
C SER A 346 -21.83 12.74 22.70
N TYR A 347 -20.93 12.97 23.66
CA TYR A 347 -19.83 13.92 23.52
C TYR A 347 -18.61 13.47 24.33
N VAL A 348 -17.40 13.71 23.81
CA VAL A 348 -16.14 13.42 24.49
C VAL A 348 -15.28 14.67 24.49
N CYS A 349 -15.00 15.22 25.68
CA CYS A 349 -14.04 16.30 25.84
C CYS A 349 -12.65 15.73 26.10
N HIS A 350 -11.63 16.21 25.38
CA HIS A 350 -10.23 15.82 25.59
C HIS A 350 -9.32 17.04 25.59
N THR A 351 -8.44 17.13 26.58
CA THR A 351 -7.43 18.20 26.70
C THR A 351 -6.23 17.88 25.83
N ILE A 352 -5.98 18.71 24.81
CA ILE A 352 -4.88 18.54 23.85
C ILE A 352 -3.56 19.11 24.38
N ILE A 353 -3.61 20.22 25.14
CA ILE A 353 -2.45 20.90 25.73
C ILE A 353 -2.80 21.39 27.15
N PRO A 354 -2.02 21.05 28.19
CA PRO A 354 -1.00 20.00 28.19
C PRO A 354 -1.66 18.62 28.06
N GLU A 355 -1.03 17.69 27.36
CA GLU A 355 -1.60 16.35 27.20
C GLU A 355 -1.52 15.56 28.50
N LEU A 356 -2.63 14.93 28.85
CA LEU A 356 -2.82 14.38 30.19
C LEU A 356 -2.18 12.99 30.36
N ASP A 357 -1.91 12.30 29.26
CA ASP A 357 -1.48 10.90 29.25
C ASP A 357 -0.10 10.69 28.61
N LYS A 358 0.41 11.67 27.85
CA LYS A 358 1.70 11.60 27.14
C LYS A 358 2.45 12.93 27.24
N TYR A 359 3.53 12.95 27.99
CA TYR A 359 4.35 14.15 28.20
C TYR A 359 5.53 14.19 27.24
N SER A 360 5.82 15.37 26.69
CA SER A 360 7.06 15.72 26.00
C SER A 360 7.67 16.95 26.67
N SER A 361 8.91 17.33 26.30
CA SER A 361 9.50 18.60 26.75
C SER A 361 8.65 19.82 26.43
N ASP A 362 7.83 19.72 25.38
CA ASP A 362 7.11 20.86 24.80
C ASP A 362 5.66 20.96 25.30
N ASN A 363 5.20 19.97 26.09
CA ASN A 363 3.79 19.80 26.44
C ASN A 363 3.57 19.54 27.95
N GLN A 364 4.47 20.03 28.80
CA GLN A 364 4.39 19.82 30.24
C GLN A 364 3.34 20.73 30.89
N LEU A 365 2.78 20.28 32.02
CA LEU A 365 1.87 21.05 32.84
C LEU A 365 2.56 22.37 33.27
N GLY A 366 1.86 23.50 33.10
CA GLY A 366 2.36 24.82 33.50
C GLY A 366 3.18 25.57 32.45
N MET A 367 3.52 24.95 31.31
CA MET A 367 4.24 25.65 30.22
C MET A 367 3.44 26.77 29.56
N TYR A 368 2.13 26.58 29.45
CA TYR A 368 1.19 27.53 28.86
C TYR A 368 0.11 27.84 29.90
N PRO A 369 0.39 28.76 30.85
CA PRO A 369 -0.40 28.87 32.08
C PRO A 369 -1.81 29.41 31.87
N SER A 370 -2.06 30.14 30.78
CA SER A 370 -3.39 30.72 30.49
C SER A 370 -3.66 30.80 28.99
N PRO A 371 -4.02 29.68 28.33
CA PRO A 371 -4.53 29.72 26.97
C PRO A 371 -5.90 30.42 26.96
N ILE A 372 -6.00 31.56 26.28
CA ILE A 372 -7.19 32.43 26.32
C ILE A 372 -7.99 32.45 25.01
N SER A 373 -7.40 32.03 23.90
CA SER A 373 -8.08 31.99 22.60
C SER A 373 -7.40 30.99 21.67
N ILE A 374 -8.18 30.29 20.86
CA ILE A 374 -7.73 29.22 19.95
C ILE A 374 -8.37 29.40 18.57
N ALA A 375 -7.61 29.12 17.52
CA ALA A 375 -8.10 29.04 16.15
C ALA A 375 -7.49 27.83 15.44
N ILE A 376 -8.17 27.35 14.39
CA ILE A 376 -7.72 26.22 13.57
C ILE A 376 -7.35 26.77 12.18
N PRO A 377 -6.11 27.23 11.99
CA PRO A 377 -5.69 27.83 10.73
C PRO A 377 -5.46 26.82 9.60
N SER A 378 -5.26 25.54 9.94
CA SER A 378 -5.15 24.45 8.96
C SER A 378 -5.53 23.11 9.59
N TYR A 379 -5.73 22.09 8.77
CA TYR A 379 -6.18 20.77 9.25
C TYR A 379 -5.24 20.13 10.28
N GLY A 380 -3.93 20.32 10.13
CA GLY A 380 -2.90 19.71 10.97
C GLY A 380 -2.38 20.58 12.11
N TRP A 381 -2.91 21.79 12.30
CA TRP A 381 -2.38 22.73 13.29
C TRP A 381 -3.47 23.52 14.01
N ILE A 382 -3.16 23.91 15.24
CA ILE A 382 -3.89 24.93 15.98
C ILE A 382 -2.97 26.12 16.24
N ALA A 383 -3.58 27.30 16.32
CA ALA A 383 -2.96 28.48 16.86
C ALA A 383 -3.66 28.82 18.18
N PHE A 384 -2.91 29.25 19.20
CA PHE A 384 -3.50 29.68 20.46
C PHE A 384 -2.72 30.82 21.09
N LEU A 385 -3.43 31.71 21.79
CA LEU A 385 -2.82 32.75 22.63
C LEU A 385 -2.66 32.22 24.05
N SER A 386 -1.44 32.30 24.58
CA SER A 386 -1.18 32.16 26.01
C SER A 386 -0.93 33.54 26.62
N TYR A 387 -1.73 33.90 27.62
CA TYR A 387 -1.61 35.16 28.34
C TYR A 387 -0.67 35.03 29.55
N ASP A 388 0.26 35.96 29.68
CA ASP A 388 1.08 36.13 30.86
C ASP A 388 0.52 37.28 31.71
N VAL A 389 0.02 36.92 32.89
CA VAL A 389 -0.56 37.85 33.86
C VAL A 389 0.49 38.85 34.36
N LYS A 390 1.76 38.43 34.50
CA LYS A 390 2.82 39.29 35.04
C LYS A 390 3.20 40.40 34.07
N SER A 391 3.37 40.06 32.79
CA SER A 391 3.72 41.04 31.76
C SER A 391 2.49 41.75 31.17
N SER A 392 1.28 41.29 31.48
CA SER A 392 0.03 41.72 30.82
C SER A 392 0.09 41.61 29.28
N MET A 393 0.83 40.61 28.77
CA MET A 393 1.00 40.37 27.33
C MET A 393 0.72 38.91 26.99
N SER A 394 0.37 38.66 25.73
CA SER A 394 0.12 37.34 25.18
C SER A 394 1.23 36.90 24.24
N THR A 395 1.44 35.59 24.16
CA THR A 395 2.26 34.95 23.13
C THR A 395 1.37 34.09 22.25
N LEU A 396 1.46 34.27 20.93
CA LEU A 396 0.80 33.43 19.94
C LEU A 396 1.68 32.22 19.65
N PHE A 397 1.15 31.03 19.86
CA PHE A 397 1.79 29.76 19.55
C PHE A 397 1.11 29.08 18.37
N LYS A 398 1.89 28.31 17.61
CA LYS A 398 1.39 27.23 16.76
C LYS A 398 1.72 25.89 17.38
N ALA A 399 0.77 24.96 17.31
CA ALA A 399 0.95 23.58 17.76
C ALA A 399 0.45 22.59 16.71
N ARG A 400 1.27 21.57 16.41
CA ARG A 400 0.92 20.50 15.48
C ARG A 400 -0.02 19.50 16.13
N LEU A 401 -1.13 19.19 15.46
CA LEU A 401 -2.16 18.24 15.91
C LEU A 401 -1.74 16.76 15.78
N HIS A 402 -0.58 16.43 16.33
CA HIS A 402 -0.11 15.07 16.58
C HIS A 402 -0.54 14.61 17.99
N SER A 403 -0.49 13.30 18.30
CA SER A 403 -0.75 12.73 19.63
C SER A 403 0.47 11.92 20.15
N PRO A 404 1.37 12.51 20.95
CA PRO A 404 1.17 13.80 21.59
C PRO A 404 1.50 14.98 20.70
N VAL A 405 1.03 16.17 21.07
CA VAL A 405 1.47 17.40 20.40
C VAL A 405 3.00 17.49 20.51
N ASP A 406 3.68 17.57 19.38
CA ASP A 406 5.14 17.35 19.29
C ASP A 406 5.92 18.50 18.62
N LYS A 407 5.23 19.60 18.27
CA LYS A 407 5.84 20.81 17.70
C LYS A 407 5.06 22.05 18.14
N ILE A 408 5.36 22.57 19.33
CA ILE A 408 4.82 23.85 19.79
C ILE A 408 5.89 24.92 19.63
N SER A 409 5.57 26.00 18.93
CA SER A 409 6.51 27.11 18.71
C SER A 409 5.81 28.47 18.73
N PRO A 410 6.43 29.51 19.31
CA PRO A 410 5.88 30.85 19.29
C PRO A 410 6.02 31.45 17.88
N ILE A 411 4.93 32.01 17.36
CA ILE A 411 4.90 32.76 16.10
C ILE A 411 5.09 34.26 16.37
N ALA A 412 4.52 34.76 17.48
CA ALA A 412 4.64 36.16 17.88
C ALA A 412 4.55 36.30 19.39
N ARG A 413 5.33 37.22 19.96
CA ARG A 413 5.45 37.45 21.42
C ARG A 413 5.05 38.89 21.77
N ASN A 414 4.83 39.15 23.06
CA ASN A 414 4.56 40.49 23.61
C ASN A 414 3.35 41.17 22.96
N LEU A 415 2.28 40.41 22.70
CA LEU A 415 1.07 40.88 22.05
C LEU A 415 0.07 41.42 23.08
N LYS A 416 -0.58 42.55 22.80
CA LYS A 416 -1.75 43.01 23.57
C LYS A 416 -3.05 42.28 23.19
N ALA A 417 -2.98 41.32 22.28
CA ALA A 417 -4.13 40.60 21.76
C ALA A 417 -4.72 39.66 22.82
N LYS A 418 -6.04 39.56 22.84
CA LYS A 418 -6.80 38.68 23.73
C LYS A 418 -7.57 37.61 22.96
N GLU A 419 -7.90 37.86 21.71
CA GLU A 419 -8.64 36.94 20.85
C GLU A 419 -7.92 36.74 19.52
N ILE A 420 -8.11 35.54 18.96
CA ILE A 420 -7.65 35.19 17.62
C ILE A 420 -8.79 34.64 16.78
N HIS A 421 -8.79 35.04 15.51
CA HIS A 421 -9.66 34.50 14.48
C HIS A 421 -8.79 34.08 13.29
N CYS A 422 -9.28 33.15 12.49
CA CYS A 422 -8.57 32.72 11.30
C CYS A 422 -9.50 32.67 10.09
N SER A 423 -9.04 33.23 8.97
CA SER A 423 -9.64 33.06 7.64
C SER A 423 -8.51 32.85 6.63
N ASP A 424 -8.68 31.91 5.70
CA ASP A 424 -7.77 31.67 4.57
C ASP A 424 -6.27 31.58 4.94
N GLY A 425 -5.94 30.96 6.08
CA GLY A 425 -4.55 30.80 6.55
C GLY A 425 -3.92 32.06 7.20
N ILE A 426 -4.71 33.11 7.41
CA ILE A 426 -4.32 34.34 8.08
C ILE A 426 -4.92 34.37 9.49
N ILE A 427 -4.09 34.68 10.49
CA ILE A 427 -4.52 34.88 11.87
C ILE A 427 -4.75 36.38 12.12
N PHE A 428 -5.98 36.72 12.51
CA PHE A 428 -6.36 38.04 12.96
C PHE A 428 -6.29 38.10 14.49
N LEU A 429 -5.56 39.09 15.00
CA LEU A 429 -5.38 39.36 16.42
C LEU A 429 -6.24 40.54 16.84
N VAL A 430 -7.06 40.34 17.86
CA VAL A 430 -7.98 41.37 18.38
C VAL A 430 -7.54 41.80 19.79
N SER A 431 -7.56 43.11 20.03
CA SER A 431 -7.27 43.73 21.33
C SER A 431 -8.38 44.73 21.69
N HIS A 432 -8.66 44.92 22.98
CA HIS A 432 -9.74 45.78 23.47
C HIS A 432 -9.71 47.23 22.95
N SER A 433 -8.53 47.76 22.60
CA SER A 433 -8.39 49.11 22.02
C SER A 433 -7.13 49.17 21.15
N GLY A 434 -7.29 48.94 19.86
CA GLY A 434 -6.18 49.00 18.90
C GLY A 434 -6.55 48.48 17.51
N PRO A 435 -5.68 48.70 16.50
CA PRO A 435 -5.89 48.17 15.16
C PRO A 435 -5.83 46.64 15.18
N ILE A 436 -6.71 46.00 14.39
CA ILE A 436 -6.63 44.55 14.11
C ILE A 436 -5.26 44.28 13.47
N LYS A 437 -4.52 43.29 13.98
CA LYS A 437 -3.25 42.85 13.41
C LYS A 437 -3.42 41.51 12.72
N ALA A 438 -2.81 41.35 11.55
CA ALA A 438 -2.81 40.10 10.80
C ALA A 438 -1.41 39.46 10.82
N ILE A 439 -1.35 38.15 10.98
CA ILE A 439 -0.11 37.35 10.95
C ILE A 439 -0.33 36.15 10.03
N GLU A 440 0.63 35.89 9.14
CA GLU A 440 0.64 34.72 8.26
C GLU A 440 1.01 33.45 9.05
N PHE A 441 0.27 32.36 8.84
CA PHE A 441 0.44 31.12 9.60
C PHE A 441 1.50 30.15 9.02
N ILE A 442 1.66 30.10 7.69
CA ILE A 442 2.58 29.21 6.98
C ILE A 442 3.39 30.03 5.98
N GLU A 443 4.72 30.00 6.06
CA GLU A 443 5.59 30.55 5.01
C GLU A 443 5.38 29.78 3.71
N GLY A 444 4.88 30.44 2.66
CA GLY A 444 4.94 29.94 1.28
C GLY A 444 3.81 29.02 0.79
N SER A 445 2.72 28.81 1.53
CA SER A 445 1.53 28.14 0.98
C SER A 445 0.63 29.11 0.19
N ILE A 446 0.72 29.02 -1.14
CA ILE A 446 -0.06 29.69 -2.21
C ILE A 446 -0.27 31.20 -2.02
N SER A 447 0.73 31.93 -2.53
CA SER A 447 0.64 33.22 -3.21
C SER A 447 -0.12 34.37 -2.52
N ILE A 448 0.47 34.96 -1.48
CA ILE A 448 0.74 36.41 -1.50
C ILE A 448 2.16 36.63 -0.99
N LYS A 449 3.02 37.23 -1.82
CA LYS A 449 4.34 37.76 -1.44
C LYS A 449 4.26 38.48 -0.10
N THR A 450 4.97 37.93 0.88
CA THR A 450 5.67 38.50 2.04
C THR A 450 5.21 39.86 2.56
N ILE A 451 5.18 39.96 3.89
CA ILE A 451 5.41 41.16 4.71
C ILE A 451 5.91 42.34 3.84
N THR A 452 5.06 43.36 3.68
CA THR A 452 5.17 44.53 2.79
C THR A 452 4.78 44.34 1.30
N SER A 453 3.63 44.95 0.94
CA SER A 453 3.24 45.49 -0.40
C SER A 453 2.13 44.83 -1.24
N LYS A 454 1.50 43.70 -0.86
CA LYS A 454 0.39 43.13 -1.69
C LYS A 454 -0.88 42.61 -0.98
N LEU A 455 -1.27 43.21 0.15
CA LEU A 455 -2.68 43.59 0.37
C LEU A 455 -2.77 45.07 0.00
N ARG A 456 -3.03 45.38 -1.28
CA ARG A 456 -2.81 46.74 -1.80
C ARG A 456 -3.83 47.76 -1.29
N LYS A 457 -4.96 47.33 -0.73
CA LYS A 457 -5.99 48.25 -0.22
C LYS A 457 -6.56 47.74 1.11
N LYS A 458 -6.77 48.67 2.05
CA LYS A 458 -7.52 48.46 3.30
C LYS A 458 -8.82 47.67 3.09
N LYS A 459 -9.44 47.80 1.90
CA LYS A 459 -10.66 47.11 1.48
C LYS A 459 -10.54 45.58 1.47
N ASP A 460 -9.43 45.00 1.02
CA ASP A 460 -9.29 43.53 0.89
C ASP A 460 -9.17 42.86 2.27
N VAL A 461 -8.55 43.55 3.24
CA VAL A 461 -8.48 43.14 4.64
C VAL A 461 -9.84 43.29 5.32
N ILE A 462 -10.58 44.35 5.00
CA ILE A 462 -11.95 44.56 5.49
C ILE A 462 -12.88 43.48 4.94
N GLU A 463 -12.83 43.16 3.65
CA GLU A 463 -13.68 42.14 3.02
C GLU A 463 -13.42 40.74 3.62
N GLN A 464 -12.16 40.42 3.94
CA GLN A 464 -11.84 39.17 4.64
C GLN A 464 -12.24 39.19 6.12
N ALA A 465 -12.15 40.34 6.79
CA ALA A 465 -12.65 40.50 8.16
C ALA A 465 -14.19 40.43 8.20
N GLU A 466 -14.89 40.89 7.16
CA GLU A 466 -16.35 40.80 7.02
C GLU A 466 -16.81 39.34 6.85
N LYS A 467 -16.00 38.45 6.29
CA LYS A 467 -16.29 36.99 6.21
C LYS A 467 -16.17 36.26 7.56
N LEU A 468 -15.63 36.91 8.59
CA LEU A 468 -15.54 36.37 9.95
C LEU A 468 -16.80 36.68 10.78
N HIS A 469 -17.70 37.51 10.25
CA HIS A 469 -19.07 37.71 10.71
C HIS A 469 -20.02 36.80 9.93
#